data_AF-Q9R1U1-F1
#
_entry.id   AF-Q9R1U1-F1
#
_cell.length_a   1.000
_cell.length_b   1.000
_cell.length_c   1.000
_cell.angle_alpha   90.00
_cell.angle_beta   90.00
_cell.angle_gamma   90.00
#
_symmetry.space_group_name_H-M   'P 1'
#
loop_
_entity.id
_entity.type
_entity.pdbx_description
1 polymer ?
#
loop_
_entity_poly.entity_id
_entity_poly.type
_entity_poly.pdbx_seq_one_letter_code
_entity_poly.pdbx_strand_id
1 'polypeptide(L)' 'MMGHRPVLVLSQNTKRESGRKVQSGNINAAKTIADIIRTCLGPKSMMK' A
#
# COMPACT_ATOMS: atom_id res chain seq x y z
N MET A 1 24.84 -27.02 -17.21
CA MET A 1 25.35 -25.65 -16.95
C MET A 1 24.40 -24.99 -15.96
N MET A 2 24.83 -24.83 -14.70
CA MET A 2 24.03 -24.23 -13.62
C MET A 2 24.02 -22.71 -13.83
N GLY A 3 22.93 -22.17 -14.38
CA GLY A 3 22.76 -20.74 -14.60
C GLY A 3 22.70 -20.00 -13.26
N HIS A 4 23.68 -19.12 -13.02
CA HIS A 4 23.75 -18.27 -11.84
C HIS A 4 22.57 -17.29 -11.88
N ARG A 5 21.48 -17.60 -11.16
CA ARG A 5 20.35 -16.68 -10.99
C ARG A 5 20.82 -15.55 -10.07
N PRO A 6 20.79 -14.28 -10.48
CA PRO A 6 21.28 -13.19 -9.66
C PRO A 6 20.44 -13.08 -8.38
N VAL A 7 21.10 -13.15 -7.23
CA VAL A 7 20.48 -12.96 -5.92
C VAL A 7 20.35 -11.46 -5.68
N LEU A 8 19.11 -10.95 -5.69
CA LEU A 8 18.81 -9.56 -5.39
C LEU A 8 18.98 -9.33 -3.87
N VAL A 9 20.14 -8.84 -3.45
CA VAL A 9 20.39 -8.46 -2.05
C VAL A 9 19.71 -7.12 -1.80
N LEU A 10 18.55 -7.16 -1.14
CA LEU A 10 17.90 -5.93 -0.67
C LEU A 10 18.59 -5.46 0.62
N SER A 11 18.73 -4.13 0.75
CA SER A 11 19.26 -3.48 1.94
C SER A 11 18.66 -4.09 3.21
N GLN A 12 19.50 -4.37 4.22
CA GLN A 12 19.16 -5.13 5.43
C GLN A 12 17.96 -4.56 6.22
N ASN A 13 17.55 -3.32 5.94
CA ASN A 13 16.40 -2.68 6.58
C ASN A 13 15.05 -2.87 5.85
N THR A 14 15.00 -3.67 4.78
CA THR A 14 13.76 -3.83 4.00
C THR A 14 12.76 -4.75 4.72
N LYS A 15 11.78 -4.15 5.40
CA LYS A 15 10.64 -4.87 5.97
C LYS A 15 9.75 -5.38 4.84
N ARG A 16 9.84 -6.68 4.56
CA ARG A 16 8.93 -7.38 3.67
C ARG A 16 7.73 -7.81 4.46
N GLU A 17 6.59 -7.17 4.21
CA GLU A 17 5.31 -7.75 4.57
C GLU A 17 4.78 -8.50 3.34
N SER A 18 4.30 -9.72 3.55
CA SER A 18 3.79 -10.59 2.48
C SER A 18 2.46 -11.23 2.91
N GLY A 19 1.62 -11.56 1.93
CA GLY A 19 0.39 -12.33 2.14
C GLY A 19 -0.84 -11.50 2.51
N ARG A 20 -1.83 -12.16 3.13
CA ARG A 20 -3.16 -11.59 3.40
C ARG A 20 -3.12 -10.35 4.33
N LYS A 21 -2.15 -10.28 5.23
CA LYS A 21 -1.96 -9.14 6.14
C LYS A 21 -1.75 -7.83 5.36
N VAL A 22 -0.91 -7.86 4.31
CA VAL A 22 -0.65 -6.70 3.46
C VAL A 22 -1.88 -6.32 2.64
N GLN A 23 -2.61 -7.31 2.13
CA GLN A 23 -3.85 -7.06 1.40
C GLN A 23 -4.87 -6.31 2.27
N SER A 24 -5.11 -6.78 3.49
CA SER A 24 -6.02 -6.11 4.43
C SER A 24 -5.52 -4.71 4.81
N GLY A 25 -4.21 -4.54 5.01
CA GLY A 25 -3.60 -3.23 5.25
C GLY A 25 -3.84 -2.25 4.10
N ASN A 26 -3.62 -2.69 2.86
CA ASN A 26 -3.82 -1.88 1.67
C ASN A 26 -5.29 -1.50 1.46
N ILE A 27 -6.22 -2.42 1.71
CA ILE A 27 -7.67 -2.14 1.62
C ILE A 27 -8.07 -1.09 2.66
N ASN A 28 -7.58 -1.22 3.90
CA ASN A 28 -7.91 -0.26 4.95
C ASN A 28 -7.33 1.13 4.66
N ALA A 29 -6.10 1.19 4.16
CA ALA A 29 -5.48 2.45 3.72
C ALA A 29 -6.28 3.11 2.60
N ALA A 30 -6.66 2.35 1.57
CA ALA A 30 -7.48 2.87 0.47
C ALA A 30 -8.85 3.35 0.95
N LYS A 31 -9.49 2.62 1.87
CA LYS A 31 -10.78 3.00 2.45
C LYS A 31 -10.70 4.33 3.20
N THR A 32 -9.64 4.51 3.98
CA THR A 32 -9.39 5.76 4.72
C THR A 32 -9.27 6.95 3.76
N ILE A 33 -8.53 6.79 2.67
CA ILE A 33 -8.37 7.82 1.64
C ILE A 33 -9.70 8.11 0.95
N ALA A 34 -10.46 7.07 0.61
CA ALA A 34 -11.77 7.22 -0.01
C ALA A 34 -12.76 7.96 0.90
N ASP A 35 -12.72 7.72 2.21
CA ASP A 35 -13.56 8.42 3.18
C ASP A 35 -13.23 9.92 3.25
N ILE A 36 -11.94 10.28 3.16
CA ILE A 36 -11.52 11.69 3.08
C ILE A 36 -12.04 12.32 1.79
N ILE A 37 -11.81 11.68 0.64
CA ILE A 37 -12.25 12.21 -0.66
C ILE A 37 -13.77 12.37 -0.70
N ARG A 38 -14.52 11.43 -0.12
CA ARG A 38 -15.98 11.49 -0.01
C ARG A 38 -16.47 12.76 0.70
N THR A 39 -15.74 13.24 1.71
CA THR A 39 -16.09 14.51 2.39
C THR A 39 -15.78 15.76 1.56
N CYS A 40 -14.90 15.62 0.57
CA CYS A 40 -14.47 16.68 -0.33
C CYS A 40 -15.24 16.72 -1.67
N LEU A 41 -16.21 15.82 -1.89
CA LEU A 41 -16.96 15.73 -3.14
C LEU A 41 -18.35 16.40 -3.03
N GLY A 42 -18.62 17.33 -3.93
CA GLY A 42 -19.93 17.99 -4.10
C GLY A 42 -19.91 19.49 -3.77
N PRO A 43 -20.97 20.23 -4.16
CA PRO A 43 -21.03 21.69 -3.98
C PRO A 43 -21.10 22.15 -2.52
N LYS A 44 -21.35 21.22 -1.58
CA LYS A 44 -21.25 21.43 -0.12
C LYS A 44 -20.16 20.55 0.51
N SER A 45 -19.06 20.33 -0.21
CA SER A 45 -17.90 19.63 0.34
C SER A 45 -17.36 20.34 1.57
N MET A 46 -16.99 19.58 2.59
CA MET A 46 -16.38 20.11 3.80
C MET A 46 -14.86 20.16 3.59
N MET A 47 -14.29 21.35 3.44
CA MET A 47 -12.84 21.52 3.34
C MET A 47 -12.22 21.10 4.68
N LYS A 48 -11.40 20.05 4.67
CA LYS A 48 -10.69 19.57 5.86
C LYS A 48 -9.35 20.27 6.02
#